data_AF-A0A434I8L7-F1
#
_entry.id   AF-A0A434I8L7-F1
#
_cell.length_a   1.000
_cell.length_b   1.000
_cell.length_c   1.000
_cell.angle_alpha   90.00
_cell.angle_beta   90.00
_cell.angle_gamma   90.00
#
_symmetry.space_group_name_H-M   'P 1'
#
loop_
_entity.id
_entity.type
_entity.pdbx_description
1 polymer ?
#
loop_
_entity_poly.entity_id
_entity_poly.type
_entity_poly.pdbx_seq_one_letter_code
_entity_poly.pdbx_strand_id
1 'polypeptide(L)'
;MTHVEQESLAKANTAKGTAVNAVPAGRRESAVMRFLRQWGTIIVLVVAAVGFSIASPYFATASNLNNILFSMIVSALVSMGLTWVVIAGSFDLSIGLTVTTSSILVAFLIPITGPWLAIVFALLAACLIGV
;
A
#
# COMPACT_ATOMS: atom_id res chain seq x y z
N MET A 1 35.03 -37.08 31.87
CA MET A 1 33.89 -37.62 31.08
C MET A 1 32.98 -36.54 30.49
N THR A 2 33.21 -35.25 30.74
CA THR A 2 32.32 -34.13 30.35
C THR A 2 32.59 -33.54 28.96
N HIS A 3 33.76 -33.76 28.35
CA HIS A 3 34.13 -33.10 27.08
C HIS A 3 33.58 -33.81 25.83
N VAL A 4 33.43 -35.14 25.86
CA VAL A 4 32.93 -35.92 24.71
C VAL A 4 31.42 -35.72 24.50
N GLU A 5 30.67 -35.56 25.59
CA GLU A 5 29.22 -35.35 25.52
C GLU A 5 28.87 -33.97 24.98
N GLN A 6 29.65 -32.94 25.32
CA GLN A 6 29.50 -31.59 24.77
C GLN A 6 29.79 -31.55 23.26
N GLU A 7 30.76 -32.33 22.78
CA GLU A 7 31.07 -32.43 21.36
C GLU A 7 29.98 -33.19 20.58
N SER A 8 29.39 -34.23 21.20
CA SER A 8 28.23 -34.95 20.65
C SER A 8 26.98 -34.07 20.57
N LEU A 9 26.70 -33.31 21.63
CA LEU A 9 25.56 -32.37 21.69
C LEU A 9 25.75 -31.19 20.73
N ALA A 10 26.98 -30.69 20.57
CA ALA A 10 27.30 -29.65 19.59
C ALA A 10 27.07 -30.16 18.16
N LYS A 11 27.57 -31.35 17.80
CA LYS A 11 27.37 -31.96 16.48
C LYS A 11 25.89 -32.27 16.20
N ALA A 12 25.14 -32.73 17.21
CA ALA A 12 23.71 -32.96 17.11
C ALA A 12 22.93 -31.67 16.85
N ASN A 13 23.32 -30.54 17.46
CA ASN A 13 22.70 -29.25 17.22
C ASN A 13 23.07 -28.64 15.86
N THR A 14 24.29 -28.85 15.38
CA THR A 14 24.72 -28.43 14.03
C THR A 14 23.97 -29.18 12.93
N ALA A 15 23.74 -30.49 13.09
CA ALA A 15 22.96 -31.29 12.16
C ALA A 15 21.47 -30.91 12.15
N LYS A 16 20.92 -30.52 13.31
CA LYS A 16 19.53 -30.06 13.43
C LYS A 16 19.32 -28.64 12.88
N GLY A 17 20.33 -27.76 13.01
CA GLY A 17 20.29 -26.38 12.50
C GLY A 17 20.40 -26.25 10.98
N THR A 18 20.94 -27.25 10.29
CA THR A 18 21.02 -27.28 8.82
C THR A 18 19.72 -27.74 8.17
N ALA A 19 18.95 -28.62 8.84
CA ALA A 19 17.69 -29.14 8.31
C ALA A 19 16.51 -28.14 8.38
N VAL A 20 16.60 -27.08 9.19
CA VAL A 20 15.53 -26.09 9.39
C VAL A 20 15.57 -24.96 8.34
N ASN A 21 16.64 -24.85 7.54
CA ASN A 21 16.83 -23.76 6.57
C ASN A 21 16.68 -24.20 5.10
N ALA A 22 15.84 -25.19 4.83
CA ALA A 22 15.36 -25.39 3.46
C ALA A 22 14.29 -24.32 3.17
N VAL A 23 14.73 -23.12 2.75
CA VAL A 23 13.85 -22.12 2.13
C VAL A 23 13.12 -22.84 0.99
N PRO A 24 11.78 -22.98 1.04
CA PRO A 24 11.05 -23.71 0.01
C PRO A 24 11.39 -23.07 -1.33
N ALA A 25 11.86 -23.90 -2.27
CA ALA A 25 12.24 -23.47 -3.60
C ALA A 25 11.13 -22.58 -4.17
N GLY A 26 11.48 -21.31 -4.42
CA GLY A 26 10.54 -20.25 -4.73
C GLY A 26 9.55 -20.70 -5.79
N ARG A 27 8.25 -20.55 -5.48
CA ARG A 27 7.15 -20.76 -6.42
C ARG A 27 7.52 -20.01 -7.70
N ARG A 28 7.83 -20.74 -8.79
CA ARG A 28 8.19 -20.14 -10.08
C ARG A 28 7.06 -19.22 -10.49
N GLU A 29 7.26 -17.92 -10.27
CA GLU A 29 6.29 -16.90 -10.65
C GLU A 29 6.13 -17.00 -12.16
N SER A 30 4.90 -17.21 -12.63
CA SER A 30 4.66 -17.33 -14.06
C SER A 30 5.07 -16.04 -14.75
N ALA A 31 5.59 -16.13 -15.98
CA ALA A 31 5.99 -14.95 -16.75
C ALA A 31 4.83 -13.93 -16.85
N VAL A 32 3.60 -14.43 -16.92
CA VAL A 32 2.36 -13.65 -16.90
C VAL A 32 2.21 -12.88 -15.58
N MET A 33 2.42 -13.52 -14.43
CA MET A 33 2.29 -12.87 -13.12
C MET A 33 3.34 -11.77 -12.93
N ARG A 34 4.59 -12.01 -13.37
CA ARG A 34 5.63 -10.97 -13.38
C ARG A 34 5.24 -9.77 -14.26
N PHE A 35 4.71 -10.04 -15.45
CA PHE A 35 4.26 -9.02 -16.37
C PHE A 35 3.12 -8.18 -15.79
N LEU A 36 2.10 -8.84 -15.22
CA LEU A 36 0.97 -8.16 -14.58
C LEU A 36 1.38 -7.35 -13.35
N ARG A 37 2.37 -7.80 -12.56
CA ARG A 37 2.87 -7.00 -11.44
C ARG A 37 3.64 -5.75 -11.90
N GLN A 38 4.35 -5.84 -13.02
CA GLN A 38 5.12 -4.71 -13.55
C GLN A 38 4.24 -3.69 -14.29
N TRP A 39 3.24 -4.17 -15.05
CA TRP A 39 2.44 -3.33 -15.95
C TRP A 39 0.97 -3.22 -15.57
N GLY A 40 0.54 -3.90 -14.50
CA GLY A 40 -0.88 -4.03 -14.12
C GLY A 40 -1.59 -2.69 -13.99
N THR A 41 -0.98 -1.70 -13.34
CA THR A 41 -1.57 -0.36 -13.20
C THR A 41 -1.78 0.32 -14.56
N ILE A 42 -0.82 0.24 -15.47
CA ILE A 42 -0.94 0.82 -16.82
C ILE A 42 -2.01 0.07 -17.62
N ILE A 43 -2.04 -1.26 -17.53
CA ILE A 43 -3.05 -2.09 -18.20
C ILE A 43 -4.45 -1.71 -17.71
N VAL A 44 -4.67 -1.61 -16.40
CA VAL A 44 -5.95 -1.21 -15.82
C VAL A 44 -6.33 0.20 -16.25
N LEU A 45 -5.38 1.15 -16.28
CA LEU A 45 -5.63 2.50 -16.74
C LEU A 45 -6.12 2.52 -18.20
N VAL A 46 -5.45 1.79 -19.09
CA VAL A 46 -5.82 1.71 -20.51
C VAL A 46 -7.20 1.05 -20.68
N VAL A 47 -7.44 -0.06 -19.99
CA VAL A 47 -8.73 -0.76 -20.03
C VAL A 47 -9.86 0.14 -19.53
N ALA A 48 -9.65 0.85 -18.42
CA ALA A 48 -10.62 1.79 -17.89
C ALA A 48 -10.86 2.97 -18.85
N ALA A 49 -9.80 3.53 -19.42
CA ALA A 49 -9.91 4.64 -20.37
C ALA A 49 -10.72 4.23 -21.62
N VAL A 50 -10.39 3.09 -22.24
CA VAL A 50 -11.13 2.58 -23.39
C VAL A 50 -12.57 2.22 -22.99
N GLY A 51 -12.76 1.55 -21.85
CA GLY A 51 -14.07 1.19 -21.34
C GLY A 51 -14.98 2.40 -21.13
N PHE A 52 -14.48 3.46 -20.51
CA PHE A 52 -15.25 4.69 -20.30
C PHE A 52 -15.45 5.49 -21.58
N SER A 53 -14.49 5.49 -22.51
CA SER A 53 -14.66 6.08 -23.84
C SER A 53 -15.80 5.43 -24.63
N ILE A 54 -15.98 4.11 -24.50
CA ILE A 54 -17.09 3.39 -25.15
C ILE A 54 -18.40 3.61 -24.38
N ALA A 55 -18.36 3.59 -23.04
CA ALA A 55 -19.55 3.72 -22.21
C ALA A 55 -20.16 5.13 -22.23
N SER A 56 -19.37 6.17 -22.48
CA SER A 56 -19.83 7.55 -22.51
C SER A 56 -19.10 8.39 -23.56
N PRO A 57 -19.82 9.08 -24.47
CA PRO A 57 -19.20 9.97 -25.45
C PRO A 57 -18.57 11.21 -24.79
N TYR A 58 -18.92 11.51 -23.53
CA TYR A 58 -18.37 12.65 -22.79
C TYR A 58 -17.00 12.38 -22.21
N PHE A 59 -16.62 11.10 -22.02
CA PHE A 59 -15.37 10.75 -21.33
C PHE A 59 -14.13 11.21 -22.11
N ALA A 60 -14.10 10.98 -23.43
CA ALA A 60 -12.96 11.31 -24.28
C ALA A 60 -12.97 12.78 -24.77
N THR A 61 -13.72 13.67 -24.11
CA THR A 61 -13.76 15.09 -24.47
C THR A 61 -12.60 15.87 -23.84
N ALA A 62 -12.15 16.93 -24.50
CA ALA A 62 -11.10 17.81 -23.96
C ALA A 62 -11.48 18.43 -22.62
N SER A 63 -12.76 18.75 -22.41
CA SER A 63 -13.24 19.26 -21.12
C SER A 63 -13.12 18.21 -20.02
N ASN A 64 -13.56 16.97 -20.25
CA ASN A 64 -13.43 15.90 -19.26
C ASN A 64 -11.96 15.52 -18.99
N LEU A 65 -11.13 15.49 -20.04
CA LEU A 65 -9.69 15.24 -19.89
C LEU A 65 -9.04 16.32 -19.01
N ASN A 66 -9.33 17.60 -19.27
CA ASN A 66 -8.83 18.70 -18.44
C ASN A 66 -9.35 18.59 -17.00
N ASN A 67 -10.62 18.26 -16.79
CA ASN A 67 -11.16 18.08 -15.45
C ASN A 67 -10.41 16.97 -14.68
N ILE A 68 -10.19 15.82 -15.31
CA ILE A 68 -9.42 14.73 -14.72
C ILE A 68 -7.99 15.17 -14.41
N LEU A 69 -7.31 15.83 -15.36
CA LEU A 69 -5.95 16.30 -15.17
C LEU A 69 -5.86 17.31 -14.02
N PHE A 70 -6.75 18.31 -13.96
CA PHE A 70 -6.76 19.31 -12.89
C PHE A 70 -7.04 18.69 -11.52
N SER A 71 -7.96 17.74 -11.42
CA SER A 71 -8.19 16.99 -10.17
C SER A 71 -6.96 16.17 -9.75
N MET A 72 -6.24 15.61 -10.71
CA MET A 72 -5.05 14.78 -10.44
C MET A 72 -3.78 15.60 -10.17
N ILE A 73 -3.68 16.86 -10.61
CA ILE A 73 -2.49 17.70 -10.38
C ILE A 73 -2.17 17.83 -8.89
N VAL A 74 -3.18 18.02 -8.04
CA VAL A 74 -2.96 18.15 -6.58
C VAL A 74 -2.37 16.86 -6.02
N SER A 75 -2.96 15.71 -6.34
CA SER A 75 -2.45 14.41 -5.90
C SER A 75 -1.06 14.10 -6.49
N ALA A 76 -0.81 14.48 -7.74
CA ALA A 76 0.48 14.30 -8.40
C ALA A 76 1.58 15.10 -7.70
N LEU A 77 1.35 16.39 -7.41
CA LEU A 77 2.28 17.25 -6.68
C LEU A 77 2.60 16.70 -5.28
N VAL A 78 1.57 16.29 -4.53
CA VAL A 78 1.74 15.67 -3.21
C VAL A 78 2.54 14.36 -3.30
N SER A 79 2.21 13.49 -4.27
CA SER A 79 2.88 12.21 -4.47
C SER A 79 4.34 12.35 -4.90
N MET A 80 4.68 13.39 -5.69
CA MET A 80 6.06 13.69 -6.05
C MET A 80 6.88 14.09 -4.82
N GLY A 81 6.31 14.95 -3.95
CA GLY A 81 6.93 15.28 -2.66
C GLY A 81 7.12 14.06 -1.76
N LEU A 82 6.11 13.19 -1.68
CA LEU A 82 6.18 11.94 -0.93
C LEU A 82 7.23 10.97 -1.50
N THR A 83 7.39 10.91 -2.82
CA THR A 83 8.41 10.05 -3.46
C THR A 83 9.81 10.46 -3.03
N TRP A 84 10.09 11.76 -2.96
CA TRP A 84 11.37 12.27 -2.48
C TRP A 84 11.61 11.92 -0.99
N VAL A 85 10.58 12.04 -0.15
CA VAL A 85 10.64 11.64 1.27
C VAL A 85 10.90 10.15 1.44
N VAL A 86 10.25 9.30 0.64
CA VAL A 86 10.47 7.85 0.65
C VAL A 86 11.92 7.51 0.25
N ILE A 87 12.47 8.20 -0.75
CA ILE A 87 13.86 8.00 -1.17
C ILE A 87 14.84 8.49 -0.08
N ALA A 88 14.51 9.55 0.65
CA ALA A 88 15.33 10.09 1.73
C ALA A 88 15.42 9.19 2.98
N GLY A 89 14.61 8.12 3.07
CA GLY A 89 14.72 7.10 4.11
C GLY A 89 14.20 7.51 5.49
N SER A 90 13.82 8.78 5.68
CA SER A 90 13.03 9.23 6.83
C SER A 90 11.56 8.96 6.55
N PHE A 91 11.09 7.75 6.88
CA PHE A 91 9.66 7.45 6.80
C PHE A 91 8.93 8.25 7.86
N ASP A 92 8.30 9.35 7.47
CA ASP A 92 7.24 9.91 8.27
C ASP A 92 5.97 9.09 8.05
N LEU A 93 5.80 8.05 8.88
CA LEU A 93 4.63 7.18 8.88
C LEU A 93 3.38 7.91 9.41
N SER A 94 3.52 9.14 9.91
CA SER A 94 2.41 9.93 10.47
C SER A 94 1.25 10.06 9.49
N ILE A 95 1.50 10.34 8.20
CA ILE A 95 0.42 10.52 7.22
C ILE A 95 -0.38 9.25 7.00
N GLY A 96 0.26 8.08 7.08
CA GLY A 96 -0.41 6.78 7.01
C GLY A 96 -1.28 6.50 8.23
N LEU A 97 -0.79 6.83 9.43
CA LEU A 97 -1.54 6.69 10.68
C LEU A 97 -2.70 7.68 10.77
N THR A 98 -2.54 8.92 10.28
CA THR A 98 -3.59 9.95 10.26
C THR A 98 -4.73 9.56 9.31
N VAL A 99 -4.42 9.07 8.11
CA VAL A 99 -5.42 8.59 7.14
C VAL A 99 -6.15 7.34 7.68
N THR A 100 -5.42 6.42 8.31
CA THR A 100 -6.01 5.20 8.87
C THR A 100 -6.92 5.52 10.05
N THR A 101 -6.49 6.39 10.97
CA THR A 101 -7.25 6.78 12.16
C THR A 101 -8.51 7.55 11.79
N SER A 102 -8.43 8.51 10.86
CA SER A 102 -9.61 9.24 10.37
C SER A 102 -10.62 8.30 9.69
N SER A 103 -10.16 7.36 8.86
CA SER A 103 -11.03 6.41 8.16
C SER A 103 -11.77 5.48 9.12
N ILE A 104 -11.06 4.94 10.12
CA ILE A 104 -11.64 4.09 11.17
C ILE A 104 -12.69 4.89 11.97
N LEU A 105 -12.36 6.10 12.42
CA LEU A 105 -13.29 6.94 13.17
C LEU A 105 -14.56 7.26 12.39
N VAL A 106 -14.45 7.64 11.12
CA VAL A 106 -15.61 7.87 10.25
C VAL A 106 -16.45 6.60 10.14
N ALA A 107 -15.85 5.45 9.85
CA ALA A 107 -16.56 4.18 9.69
C ALA A 107 -17.30 3.76 10.97
N PHE A 108 -16.71 3.99 12.15
CA PHE A 108 -17.32 3.68 13.44
C PHE A 108 -18.40 4.69 13.86
N LEU A 109 -18.26 5.98 13.52
CA LEU A 109 -19.20 7.01 13.95
C LEU A 109 -20.42 7.17 13.02
N ILE A 110 -20.31 6.86 11.72
CA ILE A 110 -21.43 6.99 10.78
C ILE A 110 -22.72 6.33 11.30
N PRO A 111 -22.71 5.10 11.85
CA PRO A 111 -23.92 4.46 12.38
C PRO A 111 -24.53 5.14 13.61
N ILE A 112 -23.77 5.97 14.32
CA ILE A 112 -24.14 6.56 15.62
C ILE A 112 -24.54 8.03 15.47
N THR A 113 -23.76 8.82 14.72
CA THR A 113 -23.86 10.28 14.66
C THR A 113 -24.27 10.80 13.28
N GLY A 114 -24.34 9.90 12.27
CA GLY A 114 -24.56 10.27 10.88
C GLY A 114 -23.28 10.80 10.20
N PRO A 115 -23.28 10.93 8.87
CA PRO A 115 -22.07 11.16 8.08
C PRO A 115 -21.39 12.51 8.37
N TRP A 116 -22.17 13.57 8.56
CA TRP A 116 -21.62 14.92 8.73
C TRP A 116 -20.88 15.11 10.06
N LEU A 117 -21.47 14.66 11.17
CA LEU A 117 -20.82 14.73 12.48
C LEU A 117 -19.62 13.78 12.56
N ALA A 118 -19.73 12.57 11.99
CA ALA A 118 -18.64 11.61 11.93
C ALA A 118 -17.39 12.20 11.25
N ILE A 119 -17.55 12.92 10.13
CA ILE A 119 -16.46 13.60 9.43
C ILE A 119 -15.82 14.68 10.30
N VAL A 120 -16.62 15.52 10.97
CA VAL A 120 -16.08 16.60 11.83
C VAL A 120 -15.27 16.02 12.99
N PHE A 121 -15.79 15.00 13.68
CA PHE A 121 -15.06 14.35 14.77
C PHE A 121 -13.78 13.68 14.31
N ALA A 122 -13.81 12.99 13.16
CA ALA A 122 -12.64 12.34 12.61
C ALA A 122 -11.56 13.34 12.19
N LEU A 123 -11.92 14.50 11.63
CA LEU A 123 -10.98 15.56 11.28
C LEU A 123 -10.33 16.18 12.52
N LEU A 124 -11.13 16.48 13.55
CA LEU A 124 -10.60 17.04 14.81
C LEU A 124 -9.65 16.07 15.50
N ALA A 125 -10.01 14.79 15.59
CA ALA A 125 -9.15 13.76 16.17
C ALA A 125 -7.87 13.55 15.34
N ALA A 126 -7.99 13.51 14.01
CA ALA A 126 -6.84 13.38 13.11
C ALA A 126 -5.88 14.57 13.20
N CYS A 127 -6.38 15.80 13.35
CA CYS A 127 -5.55 16.98 13.57
C CYS A 127 -4.87 16.99 14.94
N LEU A 128 -5.48 16.41 15.98
CA LEU A 128 -4.90 16.30 17.32
C LEU A 128 -3.82 15.20 17.43
N ILE A 129 -3.98 14.12 16.67
CA ILE A 129 -3.11 12.93 16.72
C ILE A 129 -1.99 13.02 15.67
N GLY A 130 -2.28 13.63 14.52
CA GLY A 130 -1.40 13.72 13.36
C GLY A 130 -0.44 14.91 13.34
N VAL A 131 -0.23 15.57 14.49
CA VAL A 131 0.80 16.59 14.74
C VAL A 131 2.02 16.00 15.42
#